data_AF-A0A971L0Z3-F1
#
_entry.id   AF-A0A971L0Z3-F1
#
_cell.length_a   1.000
_cell.length_b   1.000
_cell.length_c   1.000
_cell.angle_alpha   90.00
_cell.angle_beta   90.00
_cell.angle_gamma   90.00
#
_symmetry.space_group_name_H-M   'P 1'
#
loop_
_entity.id
_entity.type
_entity.pdbx_description
1 polymer ?
#
loop_
_entity_poly.entity_id
_entity_poly.type
_entity_poly.pdbx_seq_one_letter_code
_entity_poly.pdbx_strand_id
1 'polypeptide(L)'
;MNQLRPMNKLRHLLATSRILLVLALLALFAGCSDDDEKQGSDSQHPEGSLAKLFEHPVIQGCGSCHGPQGLESAGPNLTTKASFHTSLVGKNRTNYPNWLATAQECAGKYVVANSVKDSSLLSIVSNQNGATCAAYTIHTVQGGLISGAALSDFIKWVENGAPAN
;
A
#
# COMPACT_ATOMS: atom_id res chain seq x y z
N MET A 1 39.80 -73.19 -4.14
CA MET A 1 40.33 -71.85 -4.52
C MET A 1 39.21 -70.85 -4.34
N ASN A 2 39.52 -69.79 -3.59
CA ASN A 2 38.59 -68.89 -2.89
C ASN A 2 38.39 -67.57 -3.65
N GLN A 3 37.33 -66.84 -3.26
CA GLN A 3 37.05 -65.40 -3.44
C GLN A 3 36.10 -65.01 -4.59
N LEU A 4 34.79 -64.98 -4.30
CA LEU A 4 33.83 -64.06 -4.94
C LEU A 4 33.57 -62.87 -3.99
N ARG A 5 33.90 -61.67 -4.48
CA ARG A 5 33.81 -60.36 -3.80
C ARG A 5 32.35 -59.95 -3.47
N PRO A 6 32.13 -59.20 -2.38
CA PRO A 6 30.79 -58.75 -1.98
C PRO A 6 30.33 -57.51 -2.77
N MET A 7 29.36 -57.70 -3.68
CA MET A 7 28.70 -56.62 -4.46
C MET A 7 27.62 -55.84 -3.67
N ASN A 8 27.47 -56.08 -2.37
CA ASN A 8 26.39 -55.46 -1.58
C ASN A 8 26.74 -54.07 -0.99
N LYS A 9 28.01 -53.69 -0.93
CA LYS A 9 28.41 -52.38 -0.34
C LYS A 9 28.16 -51.19 -1.27
N LEU A 10 28.16 -51.40 -2.60
CA LEU A 10 28.03 -50.31 -3.57
C LEU A 10 26.58 -49.79 -3.68
N ARG A 11 25.59 -50.67 -3.50
CA ARG A 11 24.16 -50.30 -3.55
C ARG A 11 23.73 -49.47 -2.34
N HIS A 12 24.32 -49.70 -1.17
CA HIS A 12 24.07 -48.86 0.01
C HIS A 12 24.69 -47.47 -0.10
N LEU A 13 25.89 -47.34 -0.69
CA LEU A 13 26.54 -46.04 -0.93
C LEU A 13 25.77 -45.15 -1.92
N LEU A 14 25.14 -45.76 -2.94
CA LEU A 14 24.33 -45.03 -3.91
C LEU A 14 22.96 -44.59 -3.36
N ALA A 15 22.38 -45.36 -2.42
CA ALA A 15 21.12 -45.02 -1.78
C ALA A 15 21.27 -43.88 -0.75
N THR A 16 22.34 -43.88 0.05
CA THR A 16 22.62 -42.80 1.02
C THR A 16 23.03 -41.50 0.34
N SER A 17 23.71 -41.56 -0.81
CA SER A 17 24.07 -40.37 -1.60
C SER A 17 22.84 -39.62 -2.14
N ARG A 18 21.78 -40.33 -2.55
CA ARG A 18 20.53 -39.70 -3.02
C ARG A 18 19.74 -39.02 -1.89
N ILE A 19 19.74 -39.61 -0.69
CA ILE A 19 19.08 -39.03 0.48
C ILE A 19 19.80 -37.76 0.95
N LEU A 20 21.14 -37.76 0.96
CA LEU A 20 21.95 -36.58 1.28
C LEU A 20 21.77 -35.44 0.27
N LEU A 21 21.65 -35.76 -1.02
CA LEU A 21 21.39 -34.76 -2.07
C LEU A 21 20.00 -34.11 -1.91
N VAL A 22 18.97 -34.88 -1.56
CA VAL A 22 17.61 -34.37 -1.32
C VAL A 22 17.56 -33.51 -0.05
N LEU A 23 18.27 -33.90 1.03
CA LEU A 23 18.39 -33.09 2.25
C LEU A 23 19.19 -31.78 2.01
N ALA A 24 20.23 -31.81 1.18
CA ALA A 24 20.96 -30.60 0.78
C ALA A 24 20.11 -29.65 -0.10
N LEU A 25 19.27 -30.20 -0.99
CA LEU A 25 18.32 -29.40 -1.78
C LEU A 25 17.20 -28.79 -0.92
N LEU A 26 16.71 -29.50 0.11
CA LEU A 26 15.74 -28.95 1.07
C LEU A 26 16.34 -27.82 1.93
N ALA A 27 17.63 -27.88 2.25
CA ALA A 27 18.33 -26.79 2.94
C ALA A 27 18.52 -25.54 2.08
N LEU A 28 18.57 -25.68 0.74
CA LEU A 28 18.65 -24.55 -0.20
C LEU A 28 17.30 -23.80 -0.32
N PHE A 29 16.16 -24.47 -0.13
CA PHE A 29 14.84 -23.80 -0.10
C PHE A 29 14.43 -23.25 1.28
N ALA A 30 15.10 -23.67 2.36
CA ALA A 30 14.97 -23.06 3.68
C ALA A 30 15.99 -21.92 3.91
N GLY A 31 16.90 -21.68 2.96
CA GLY A 31 18.07 -20.82 3.10
C GLY A 31 18.12 -19.61 2.17
N CYS A 32 17.00 -19.18 1.58
CA CYS A 32 16.85 -17.80 1.08
C CYS A 32 16.23 -16.92 2.18
N SER A 33 16.93 -16.83 3.31
CA SER A 33 16.84 -15.67 4.19
C SER A 33 18.17 -14.95 4.05
N ASP A 34 18.47 -14.51 2.83
CA ASP A 34 19.57 -13.58 2.62
C ASP A 34 19.12 -12.25 3.22
N ASP A 35 19.83 -11.92 4.29
CA ASP A 35 19.90 -10.62 4.92
C ASP A 35 20.29 -9.57 3.87
N ASP A 36 19.30 -9.04 3.17
CA ASP A 36 19.38 -7.66 2.75
C ASP A 36 19.20 -6.81 4.01
N GLU A 37 20.34 -6.46 4.64
CA GLU A 37 20.48 -5.29 5.50
C GLU A 37 20.13 -4.02 4.69
N LYS A 38 18.86 -3.86 4.34
CA LYS A 38 18.31 -2.55 4.05
C LYS A 38 17.91 -1.96 5.39
N GLN A 39 18.90 -1.29 5.97
CA GLN A 39 18.75 -0.06 6.76
C GLN A 39 17.36 0.09 7.37
N GLY A 40 17.27 -0.29 8.65
CA GLY A 40 16.09 -0.07 9.47
C GLY A 40 15.54 1.34 9.28
N SER A 41 14.36 1.40 8.70
CA SER A 41 13.33 2.29 9.21
C SER A 41 12.33 1.37 9.90
N ASP A 42 12.65 1.00 11.14
CA ASP A 42 11.62 0.56 12.09
C ASP A 42 10.46 1.54 11.92
N SER A 43 9.36 1.04 11.36
CA SER A 43 8.16 1.84 11.15
C SER A 43 7.61 2.10 12.54
N GLN A 44 8.08 3.18 13.17
CA GLN A 44 7.62 3.64 14.48
C GLN A 44 6.12 3.96 14.49
N HIS A 45 5.49 4.00 13.31
CA HIS A 45 4.06 4.22 13.15
C HIS A 45 3.29 2.91 12.97
N PRO A 46 2.25 2.66 13.80
CA PRO A 46 1.42 1.47 13.67
C PRO A 46 0.79 1.33 12.29
N GLU A 47 0.70 0.09 11.83
CA GLU A 47 -0.04 -0.28 10.63
C GLU A 47 -1.49 0.24 10.65
N GLY A 48 -1.94 0.84 9.54
CA GLY A 48 -3.26 1.46 9.44
C GLY A 48 -3.46 2.71 10.31
N SER A 49 -2.39 3.29 10.86
CA SER A 49 -2.41 4.64 11.41
C SER A 49 -2.32 5.68 10.30
N LEU A 50 -2.80 6.89 10.58
CA LEU A 50 -2.59 8.02 9.67
C LEU A 50 -1.10 8.36 9.56
N ALA A 51 -0.33 8.19 10.64
CA ALA A 51 1.09 8.44 10.62
C ALA A 51 1.82 7.55 9.61
N LYS A 52 1.48 6.26 9.55
CA LYS A 52 2.01 5.31 8.55
C LYS A 52 1.64 5.72 7.13
N LEU A 53 0.37 6.04 6.88
CA LEU A 53 -0.10 6.52 5.58
C LEU A 53 0.64 7.79 5.12
N PHE A 54 0.89 8.72 6.04
CA PHE A 54 1.53 10.00 5.71
C PHE A 54 3.06 9.90 5.54
N GLU A 55 3.68 8.72 5.72
CA GLU A 55 5.09 8.48 5.35
C GLU A 55 5.29 8.46 3.84
N HIS A 56 4.23 8.16 3.08
CA HIS A 56 4.31 8.03 1.63
C HIS A 56 4.44 9.39 0.94
N PRO A 57 5.49 9.63 0.14
CA PRO A 57 5.69 10.90 -0.55
C PRO A 57 4.52 11.30 -1.46
N VAL A 58 3.83 10.33 -2.07
CA VAL A 58 2.65 10.59 -2.90
C VAL A 58 1.49 11.20 -2.09
N ILE A 59 1.34 10.81 -0.82
CA ILE A 59 0.30 11.35 0.07
C ILE A 59 0.65 12.78 0.49
N GLN A 60 1.91 13.03 0.86
CA GLN A 60 2.40 14.37 1.16
C GLN A 60 2.31 15.30 -0.07
N GLY A 61 2.57 14.73 -1.25
CA GLY A 61 2.52 15.43 -2.53
C GLY A 61 1.15 15.98 -2.90
N CYS A 62 0.06 15.42 -2.36
CA CYS A 62 -1.29 15.97 -2.56
C CYS A 62 -1.39 17.43 -2.14
N GLY A 63 -0.64 17.84 -1.11
CA GLY A 63 -0.62 19.22 -0.61
C GLY A 63 -0.06 20.26 -1.60
N SER A 64 0.63 19.84 -2.67
CA SER A 64 1.12 20.77 -3.70
C SER A 64 -0.01 21.43 -4.49
N CYS A 65 -1.05 20.67 -4.82
CA CYS A 65 -2.28 21.18 -5.47
C CYS A 65 -3.33 21.56 -4.43
N HIS A 66 -3.47 20.77 -3.37
CA HIS A 66 -4.47 20.92 -2.32
C HIS A 66 -3.91 21.64 -1.08
N GLY A 67 -3.04 22.62 -1.28
CA GLY A 67 -2.53 23.49 -0.22
C GLY A 67 -3.04 24.92 -0.37
N PRO A 68 -2.83 25.79 0.62
CA PRO A 68 -3.31 27.18 0.58
C PRO A 68 -2.80 27.98 -0.63
N GLN A 69 -1.66 27.60 -1.20
CA GLN A 69 -1.06 28.21 -2.38
C GLN A 69 -1.21 27.35 -3.65
N GLY A 70 -1.89 26.22 -3.54
CA GLY A 70 -2.10 25.29 -4.64
C GLY A 70 -3.26 25.71 -5.54
N LEU A 71 -3.33 25.08 -6.71
CA LEU A 71 -4.37 25.33 -7.71
C LEU A 71 -5.78 24.98 -7.20
N GLU A 72 -5.87 24.05 -6.24
CA GLU A 72 -7.12 23.60 -5.61
C GLU A 72 -7.25 24.12 -4.17
N SER A 73 -6.71 25.30 -3.88
CA SER A 73 -6.64 25.93 -2.54
C SER A 73 -8.00 26.20 -1.87
N ALA A 74 -9.08 26.25 -2.65
CA ALA A 74 -10.44 26.37 -2.13
C ALA A 74 -11.07 25.03 -1.69
N GLY A 75 -10.38 23.90 -1.96
CA GLY A 75 -10.78 22.55 -1.58
C GLY A 75 -10.18 22.07 -0.25
N PRO A 76 -10.11 20.73 -0.04
CA PRO A 76 -9.47 20.11 1.12
C PRO A 76 -8.01 20.57 1.26
N ASN A 77 -7.56 20.88 2.49
CA ASN A 77 -6.15 21.20 2.73
C ASN A 77 -5.37 19.94 3.12
N LEU A 78 -4.47 19.48 2.24
CA LEU A 78 -3.74 18.22 2.39
C LEU A 78 -2.25 18.41 2.74
N THR A 79 -1.84 19.61 3.12
CA THR A 79 -0.43 19.95 3.38
C THR A 79 0.19 19.30 4.61
N THR A 80 -0.62 18.96 5.60
CA THR A 80 -0.14 18.38 6.86
C THR A 80 -0.97 17.15 7.22
N LYS A 81 -0.42 16.26 8.04
CA LYS A 81 -1.15 15.10 8.56
C LYS A 81 -2.48 15.48 9.21
N ALA A 82 -2.47 16.51 10.06
CA ALA A 82 -3.67 16.99 10.74
C ALA A 82 -4.71 17.58 9.77
N SER A 83 -4.26 18.40 8.81
CA SER A 83 -5.17 18.99 7.82
C SER A 83 -5.73 17.92 6.86
N PHE A 84 -4.92 16.92 6.48
CA PHE A 84 -5.34 15.78 5.66
C PHE A 84 -6.52 15.05 6.29
N HIS A 85 -6.41 14.68 7.58
CA HIS A 85 -7.50 14.03 8.31
C HIS A 85 -8.76 14.90 8.34
N THR A 86 -8.63 16.11 8.89
CA THR A 86 -9.76 17.00 9.18
C THR A 86 -10.49 17.46 7.92
N SER A 87 -9.78 17.51 6.77
CA SER A 87 -10.33 17.93 5.49
C SER A 87 -10.98 16.78 4.70
N LEU A 88 -10.71 15.52 5.03
CA LEU A 88 -11.21 14.37 4.27
C LEU A 88 -12.23 13.54 5.03
N VAL A 89 -11.98 13.25 6.30
CA VAL A 89 -12.80 12.30 7.07
C VAL A 89 -14.18 12.88 7.34
N GLY A 90 -15.21 12.20 6.82
CA GLY A 90 -16.60 12.62 6.92
C GLY A 90 -16.97 13.85 6.07
N LYS A 91 -16.01 14.42 5.33
CA LYS A 91 -16.21 15.58 4.48
C LYS A 91 -16.65 15.18 3.08
N ASN A 92 -17.29 16.12 2.39
CA ASN A 92 -17.66 16.04 0.98
C ASN A 92 -17.58 17.45 0.37
N ARG A 93 -18.06 17.60 -0.86
CA ARG A 93 -18.01 18.85 -1.61
C ARG A 93 -18.73 20.02 -0.95
N THR A 94 -19.83 19.77 -0.25
CA THR A 94 -20.62 20.84 0.34
C THR A 94 -19.88 21.52 1.49
N ASN A 95 -18.84 20.87 2.04
CA ASN A 95 -17.93 21.48 2.99
C ASN A 95 -16.99 22.53 2.37
N TYR A 96 -16.88 22.59 1.03
CA TYR A 96 -15.94 23.44 0.30
C TYR A 96 -16.64 24.31 -0.76
N PRO A 97 -17.59 25.19 -0.38
CA PRO A 97 -18.49 25.85 -1.34
C PRO A 97 -17.77 26.60 -2.47
N ASN A 98 -16.62 27.20 -2.18
CA ASN A 98 -15.81 27.98 -3.13
C ASN A 98 -14.89 27.12 -4.01
N TRP A 99 -14.86 25.80 -3.81
CA TRP A 99 -14.02 24.91 -4.59
C TRP A 99 -14.59 24.71 -5.99
N LEU A 100 -14.16 25.53 -6.95
CA LEU A 100 -14.61 25.49 -8.34
C LEU A 100 -14.13 24.20 -9.04
N ALA A 101 -14.68 23.05 -8.65
CA ALA A 101 -14.34 21.76 -9.24
C ALA A 101 -14.61 21.83 -10.74
N THR A 102 -13.55 21.71 -11.53
CA THR A 102 -13.58 21.80 -13.00
C THR A 102 -14.27 20.59 -13.66
N ALA A 103 -14.67 19.58 -12.87
CA ALA A 103 -15.38 18.43 -13.38
C ALA A 103 -16.24 17.72 -12.32
N GLN A 104 -17.21 16.94 -12.79
CA GLN A 104 -18.17 16.17 -11.99
C GLN A 104 -17.44 15.27 -10.98
N GLU A 105 -17.67 15.55 -9.69
CA GLU A 105 -17.08 14.81 -8.58
C GLU A 105 -17.65 13.41 -8.41
N CYS A 106 -16.87 12.52 -7.81
CA CYS A 106 -17.41 11.27 -7.29
C CYS A 106 -18.34 11.62 -6.12
N ALA A 107 -19.63 11.32 -6.27
CA ALA A 107 -20.61 11.58 -5.22
C ALA A 107 -20.25 10.87 -3.91
N GLY A 108 -20.64 11.47 -2.78
CA GLY A 108 -20.45 10.91 -1.46
C GLY A 108 -19.37 11.60 -0.63
N LYS A 109 -19.02 10.99 0.49
CA LYS A 109 -17.97 11.47 1.40
C LYS A 109 -16.61 11.01 0.90
N TYR A 110 -15.60 11.85 1.05
CA TYR A 110 -14.24 11.55 0.61
C TYR A 110 -13.70 10.32 1.36
N VAL A 111 -13.74 10.36 2.69
CA VAL A 111 -13.41 9.21 3.54
C VAL A 111 -14.56 8.93 4.50
N VAL A 112 -15.03 7.68 4.50
CA VAL A 112 -15.99 7.11 5.45
C VAL A 112 -15.25 6.11 6.32
N ALA A 113 -15.14 6.41 7.62
CA ALA A 113 -14.50 5.53 8.59
C ALA A 113 -15.11 4.11 8.53
N ASN A 114 -14.24 3.09 8.50
CA ASN A 114 -14.59 1.67 8.40
C ASN A 114 -15.30 1.25 7.10
N SER A 115 -15.33 2.10 6.06
CA SER A 115 -15.93 1.74 4.77
C SER A 115 -15.13 2.27 3.58
N VAL A 116 -14.29 1.39 3.03
CA VAL A 116 -13.55 1.59 1.77
C VAL A 116 -14.52 1.86 0.62
N LYS A 117 -15.59 1.07 0.54
CA LYS A 117 -16.59 1.14 -0.53
C LYS A 117 -17.33 2.47 -0.57
N ASP A 118 -17.65 3.03 0.60
CA ASP A 118 -18.39 4.29 0.70
C ASP A 118 -17.47 5.53 0.67
N SER A 119 -16.16 5.32 0.65
CA SER A 119 -15.15 6.39 0.54
C SER A 119 -14.91 6.76 -0.92
N SER A 120 -15.47 7.89 -1.35
CA SER A 120 -15.36 8.35 -2.74
C SER A 120 -13.92 8.67 -3.16
N LEU A 121 -13.05 9.05 -2.20
CA LEU A 121 -11.66 9.39 -2.49
C LEU A 121 -10.87 8.23 -3.10
N LEU A 122 -11.11 6.99 -2.68
CA LEU A 122 -10.45 5.82 -3.27
C LEU A 122 -10.88 5.58 -4.72
N SER A 123 -12.07 6.02 -5.10
CA SER A 123 -12.51 6.03 -6.51
C SER A 123 -11.76 7.11 -7.30
N ILE A 124 -11.54 8.27 -6.68
CA ILE A 124 -10.86 9.43 -7.28
C ILE A 124 -9.36 9.16 -7.52
N VAL A 125 -8.67 8.51 -6.60
CA VAL A 125 -7.19 8.39 -6.64
C VAL A 125 -6.68 7.00 -7.01
N SER A 126 -7.53 5.97 -7.08
CA SER A 126 -7.07 4.59 -7.32
C SER A 126 -8.05 3.68 -8.08
N ASN A 127 -9.24 4.18 -8.43
CA ASN A 127 -10.32 3.41 -9.09
C ASN A 127 -10.79 2.15 -8.32
N GLN A 128 -10.54 2.05 -7.02
CA GLN A 128 -10.82 0.83 -6.23
C GLN A 128 -12.32 0.47 -6.13
N ASN A 129 -13.22 1.45 -6.24
CA ASN A 129 -14.67 1.18 -6.15
C ASN A 129 -15.36 1.09 -7.52
N GLY A 130 -14.60 0.99 -8.62
CA GLY A 130 -15.11 0.76 -9.98
C GLY A 130 -15.93 1.90 -10.60
N ALA A 131 -16.13 3.00 -9.87
CA ALA A 131 -16.77 4.21 -10.38
C ALA A 131 -15.71 5.23 -10.80
N THR A 132 -15.56 5.43 -12.11
CA THR A 132 -14.76 6.55 -12.63
C THR A 132 -15.62 7.81 -12.72
N CYS A 133 -15.25 8.83 -11.97
CA CYS A 133 -15.79 10.18 -12.11
C CYS A 133 -14.75 11.08 -12.77
N ALA A 134 -15.14 12.28 -13.19
CA ALA A 134 -14.22 13.17 -13.89
C ALA A 134 -13.02 13.60 -13.01
N ALA A 135 -13.18 13.60 -11.69
CA ALA A 135 -12.07 13.80 -10.76
C ALA A 135 -10.97 12.73 -10.90
N TYR A 136 -11.31 11.46 -11.19
CA TYR A 136 -10.30 10.42 -11.43
C TYR A 136 -9.46 10.72 -12.69
N THR A 137 -10.10 11.20 -13.76
CA THR A 137 -9.40 11.59 -14.98
C THR A 137 -8.41 12.73 -14.73
N ILE A 138 -8.80 13.75 -13.95
CA ILE A 138 -7.91 14.86 -13.58
C ILE A 138 -6.70 14.35 -12.79
N HIS A 139 -6.91 13.49 -11.78
CA HIS A 139 -5.80 12.91 -11.00
C HIS A 139 -4.91 12.01 -11.85
N THR A 140 -5.45 11.35 -12.88
CA THR A 140 -4.65 10.60 -13.85
C THR A 140 -3.71 11.52 -14.64
N VAL A 141 -4.24 12.63 -15.17
CA VAL A 141 -3.44 13.59 -15.97
C VAL A 141 -2.40 14.31 -15.13
N GLN A 142 -2.75 14.65 -13.88
CA GLN A 142 -1.87 15.39 -12.97
C GLN A 142 -0.90 14.49 -12.19
N GLY A 143 -0.91 13.17 -12.43
CA GLY A 143 -0.05 12.24 -11.71
C GLY A 143 -0.39 12.07 -10.22
N GLY A 144 -1.63 12.36 -9.83
CA GLY A 144 -2.15 12.27 -8.46
C GLY A 144 -2.76 10.91 -8.12
N LEU A 145 -2.54 9.86 -8.92
CA LEU A 145 -3.00 8.51 -8.62
C LEU A 145 -2.12 7.85 -7.54
N ILE A 146 -2.76 7.11 -6.65
CA ILE A 146 -2.13 6.35 -5.57
C ILE A 146 -2.21 4.87 -5.93
N SER A 147 -1.08 4.17 -5.79
CA SER A 147 -0.96 2.74 -6.07
C SER A 147 0.05 2.07 -5.12
N GLY A 148 0.19 0.75 -5.20
CA GLY A 148 1.18 -0.01 -4.44
C GLY A 148 1.00 0.10 -2.91
N ALA A 149 2.12 0.24 -2.20
CA ALA A 149 2.15 0.30 -0.74
C ALA A 149 1.32 1.46 -0.17
N ALA A 150 1.39 2.64 -0.80
CA ALA A 150 0.62 3.80 -0.37
C ALA A 150 -0.89 3.54 -0.44
N LEU A 151 -1.36 2.84 -1.49
CA LEU A 151 -2.77 2.46 -1.61
C LEU A 151 -3.17 1.44 -0.57
N SER A 152 -2.32 0.43 -0.32
CA SER A 152 -2.55 -0.58 0.71
C SER A 152 -2.70 0.06 2.09
N ASP A 153 -1.81 0.98 2.45
CA ASP A 153 -1.86 1.67 3.74
C ASP A 153 -3.06 2.62 3.83
N PHE A 154 -3.48 3.22 2.71
CA PHE A 154 -4.70 4.04 2.68
C PHE A 154 -5.91 3.16 2.99
N ILE A 155 -6.09 2.06 2.27
CA ILE A 155 -7.20 1.12 2.48
C ILE A 155 -7.23 0.69 3.95
N LYS A 156 -6.10 0.26 4.49
CA LYS A 156 -5.97 -0.20 5.88
C LYS A 156 -6.29 0.91 6.89
N TRP A 157 -5.87 2.14 6.63
CA TRP A 157 -6.21 3.29 7.46
C TRP A 157 -7.72 3.56 7.49
N VAL A 158 -8.40 3.44 6.33
CA VAL A 158 -9.86 3.58 6.26
C VAL A 158 -10.57 2.44 6.99
N GLU A 159 -10.13 1.21 6.80
CA GLU A 159 -10.66 0.01 7.48
C GLU A 159 -10.53 0.11 9.01
N ASN A 160 -9.45 0.73 9.51
CA ASN A 160 -9.23 0.99 10.93
C ASN A 160 -10.03 2.18 11.49
N GLY A 161 -10.99 2.70 10.73
CA GLY A 161 -11.84 3.81 11.18
C GLY A 161 -11.27 5.19 10.90
N ALA A 162 -10.25 5.29 10.05
CA ALA A 162 -9.56 6.54 9.71
C ALA A 162 -9.14 7.35 10.95
N PRO A 163 -8.35 6.76 11.89
CA PRO A 163 -7.92 7.45 13.10
C PRO A 163 -7.06 8.68 12.76
N ALA A 164 -7.11 9.70 13.61
CA ALA A 164 -6.31 10.92 13.43
C ALA A 164 -4.84 10.76 13.83
N ASN A 165 -4.52 9.72 14.61
CA ASN A 165 -3.23 9.42 15.20
C ASN A 165 -2.62 8.15 14.60
#